data_AF-A0A353N875-F1
#
_entry.id   AF-A0A353N875-F1
#
_cell.length_a   1.000
_cell.length_b   1.000
_cell.length_c   1.000
_cell.angle_alpha   90.00
_cell.angle_beta   90.00
_cell.angle_gamma   90.00
#
_symmetry.space_group_name_H-M   'P 1'
#
loop_
_entity.id
_entity.type
_entity.pdbx_description
1 polymer ?
#
loop_
_entity_poly.entity_id
_entity_poly.type
_entity_poly.pdbx_seq_one_letter_code
_entity_poly.pdbx_strand_id
1 'polypeptide(L)'
;KLASEGDTVCQNILTELGQVMGEIAGGIAKRLDLTLIEFPMILMGSVFLDRSCPLLVDEFTTTIHKTAPYAKIKITNQRPVLGALQLALEEYAHQQ
;
A
#
# COMPACT_ATOMS: atom_id res chain seq x y z
N LYS A 1 8.95 1.65 16.93
CA LYS A 1 9.06 2.18 18.31
C LYS A 1 9.89 3.47 18.44
N LEU A 2 11.16 3.53 18.00
CA LEU A 2 11.96 4.78 18.13
C LEU A 2 11.34 5.97 17.38
N ALA A 3 10.85 5.75 16.15
CA ALA A 3 10.14 6.79 15.39
C ALA A 3 8.92 7.36 16.13
N SER A 4 8.13 6.49 16.79
CA SER A 4 6.98 6.90 17.60
C SER A 4 7.36 7.58 18.91
N GLU A 5 8.61 7.41 19.37
CA GLU A 5 9.16 8.06 20.57
C GLU A 5 9.82 9.41 20.23
N GLY A 6 9.81 9.84 18.96
CA GLY A 6 10.31 11.15 18.54
C GLY A 6 11.71 11.14 17.91
N ASP A 7 12.31 9.97 17.68
CA ASP A 7 13.61 9.88 17.01
C ASP A 7 13.50 10.34 15.55
N THR A 8 14.09 11.49 15.25
CA THR A 8 13.95 12.16 13.96
C THR A 8 14.58 11.38 12.81
N VAL A 9 15.67 10.64 13.06
CA VAL A 9 16.31 9.80 12.04
C VAL A 9 15.37 8.69 11.60
N CYS A 10 14.75 7.98 12.56
CA CYS A 10 13.79 6.94 12.27
C CYS A 10 12.52 7.49 11.59
N GLN A 11 12.05 8.68 12.00
CA GLN A 11 10.90 9.34 11.36
C GLN A 11 11.20 9.69 9.90
N ASN A 12 12.39 10.23 9.62
CA ASN A 12 12.81 10.57 8.27
C ASN A 12 12.89 9.31 7.39
N ILE A 13 13.47 8.21 7.91
CA ILE A 13 13.53 6.94 7.17
C ILE A 13 12.13 6.44 6.79
N LEU A 14 11.16 6.50 7.71
CA LEU A 14 9.78 6.07 7.42
C LEU A 14 9.09 6.99 6.42
N THR A 15 9.34 8.30 6.50
CA THR A 15 8.80 9.31 5.59
C THR A 15 9.35 9.11 4.18
N GLU A 16 10.67 9.01 4.03
CA GLU A 16 11.32 8.76 2.74
C GLU A 16 10.84 7.43 2.12
N LEU A 17 10.72 6.38 2.92
CA LEU A 17 10.17 5.11 2.46
C LEU A 17 8.72 5.27 1.96
N GLY A 18 7.86 5.96 2.71
CA GLY A 18 6.48 6.24 2.31
C GLY A 18 6.40 7.00 1.00
N GLN A 19 7.23 8.03 0.84
CA GLN A 19 7.31 8.84 -0.37
C GLN A 19 7.70 7.98 -1.58
N VAL A 20 8.82 7.25 -1.50
CA VAL A 20 9.30 6.42 -2.61
C VAL A 20 8.26 5.36 -3.00
N MET A 21 7.64 4.70 -2.01
CA MET A 21 6.59 3.73 -2.28
C MET A 21 5.35 4.36 -2.93
N GLY A 22 4.95 5.56 -2.48
CA GLY A 22 3.84 6.31 -3.05
C GLY A 22 4.10 6.74 -4.50
N GLU A 23 5.32 7.15 -4.82
CA GLU A 23 5.74 7.52 -6.18
C GLU A 23 5.69 6.31 -7.13
N ILE A 24 6.19 5.16 -6.67
CA ILE A 24 6.11 3.89 -7.43
C ILE A 24 4.66 3.52 -7.69
N ALA A 25 3.82 3.53 -6.66
CA ALA A 25 2.39 3.24 -6.79
C ALA A 25 1.69 4.24 -7.73
N GLY A 26 2.07 5.52 -7.71
CA GLY A 26 1.56 6.56 -8.60
C GLY A 26 1.94 6.31 -10.05
N GLY A 27 3.17 5.86 -10.30
CA GLY A 27 3.61 5.43 -11.63
C GLY A 27 2.77 4.27 -12.18
N ILE A 28 2.46 3.29 -11.32
CA ILE A 28 1.59 2.16 -11.69
C ILE A 28 0.17 2.64 -11.97
N ALA A 29 -0.39 3.51 -11.12
CA ALA A 29 -1.74 4.06 -11.32
C ALA A 29 -1.85 4.83 -12.64
N LYS A 30 -0.83 5.61 -13.02
CA LYS A 30 -0.75 6.26 -14.34
C LYS A 30 -0.74 5.25 -15.48
N ARG A 31 0.09 4.21 -15.38
CA ARG A 31 0.22 3.19 -16.43
C ARG A 31 -1.05 2.36 -16.65
N LEU A 32 -1.90 2.26 -15.63
CA LEU A 32 -3.16 1.53 -15.67
C LEU A 32 -4.38 2.44 -15.85
N ASP A 33 -4.18 3.74 -16.13
CA ASP A 33 -5.25 4.75 -16.28
C ASP A 33 -6.21 4.85 -15.06
N LEU A 34 -5.67 4.61 -13.85
CA LEU A 34 -6.43 4.62 -12.59
C LEU A 34 -6.46 6.00 -11.89
N THR A 35 -5.85 7.03 -12.47
CA THR A 35 -5.58 8.31 -11.78
C THR A 35 -6.83 9.10 -11.41
N LEU A 36 -7.93 8.93 -12.15
CA LEU A 36 -9.17 9.70 -11.97
C LEU A 36 -10.38 8.83 -11.58
N ILE A 37 -10.17 7.58 -11.17
CA ILE A 37 -11.23 6.69 -10.72
C ILE A 37 -10.99 6.22 -9.29
N GLU A 38 -12.07 5.82 -8.62
CA GLU A 38 -11.95 5.16 -7.32
C GLU A 38 -11.47 3.72 -7.51
N PHE A 39 -10.43 3.34 -6.78
CA PHE A 39 -9.98 1.95 -6.70
C PHE A 39 -9.42 1.64 -5.30
N PRO A 40 -9.53 0.38 -4.83
CA PRO A 40 -8.91 -0.02 -3.60
C PRO A 40 -7.40 -0.17 -3.78
N MET A 41 -6.62 0.49 -2.91
CA MET A 41 -5.18 0.30 -2.82
C MET A 41 -4.87 -0.45 -1.52
N ILE A 42 -4.48 -1.72 -1.66
CA ILE A 42 -4.28 -2.61 -0.52
C ILE A 42 -2.81 -2.59 -0.11
N LEU A 43 -2.54 -2.15 1.13
CA LEU A 43 -1.23 -2.24 1.76
C LEU A 43 -1.15 -3.55 2.55
N MET A 44 -0.11 -4.32 2.25
CA MET A 44 0.17 -5.62 2.86
C MET A 44 1.62 -5.71 3.32
N GLY A 45 1.84 -6.49 4.37
CA GLY A 45 3.17 -6.71 4.96
C GLY A 45 3.23 -6.18 6.38
N SER A 46 4.07 -6.83 7.20
CA SER A 46 4.20 -6.53 8.63
C SER A 46 4.58 -5.08 8.92
N VAL A 47 5.30 -4.43 8.00
CA VAL A 47 5.71 -3.03 8.12
C VAL A 47 4.53 -2.05 8.21
N PHE A 48 3.39 -2.37 7.59
CA PHE A 48 2.17 -1.55 7.61
C PHE A 48 1.20 -1.94 8.75
N LEU A 49 1.42 -3.11 9.36
CA LEU A 49 0.56 -3.62 10.43
C LEU A 49 0.99 -3.10 11.81
N ASP A 50 2.22 -2.59 11.93
CA ASP A 50 2.70 -1.99 13.16
C ASP A 50 2.07 -0.61 13.37
N ARG A 51 1.24 -0.50 14.42
CA ARG A 51 0.62 0.78 14.83
C ARG A 51 1.63 1.86 15.20
N SER A 52 2.90 1.51 15.39
CA SER A 52 3.99 2.46 15.65
C SER A 52 4.59 3.09 14.38
N CYS A 53 4.06 2.77 13.21
CA CYS A 53 4.50 3.31 11.91
C CYS A 53 3.42 4.14 11.16
N PRO A 54 2.64 5.04 11.82
CA PRO A 54 1.63 5.83 11.11
C PRO A 54 2.26 6.73 10.03
N LEU A 55 3.45 7.28 10.29
CA LEU A 55 4.18 8.15 9.36
C LEU A 55 4.41 7.52 7.98
N LEU A 56 4.68 6.22 7.94
CA LEU A 56 4.89 5.51 6.68
C LEU A 56 3.60 5.48 5.84
N VAL A 57 2.48 5.15 6.47
CA VAL A 57 1.18 5.06 5.79
C VAL A 57 0.70 6.46 5.39
N ASP A 58 0.88 7.46 6.25
CA ASP A 58 0.46 8.83 6.01
C ASP A 58 1.23 9.47 4.84
N GLU A 59 2.56 9.30 4.80
CA GLU A 59 3.39 9.83 3.72
C GLU A 59 3.13 9.09 2.41
N PHE A 60 2.99 7.76 2.46
CA PHE A 60 2.57 6.97 1.29
C PHE A 60 1.24 7.48 0.73
N THR A 61 0.24 7.65 1.59
CA THR A 61 -1.11 8.11 1.23
C THR A 61 -1.07 9.49 0.60
N THR A 62 -0.36 10.42 1.25
CA THR A 62 -0.18 11.79 0.74
C THR A 62 0.48 11.79 -0.62
N THR A 63 1.50 10.96 -0.81
CA THR A 63 2.26 10.92 -2.07
C THR A 63 1.49 10.27 -3.21
N ILE A 64 0.77 9.17 -2.99
CA ILE A 64 -0.09 8.59 -4.04
C ILE A 64 -1.25 9.52 -4.43
N HIS A 65 -1.85 10.21 -3.46
CA HIS A 65 -2.98 11.12 -3.74
C HIS A 65 -2.62 12.31 -4.63
N LYS A 66 -1.33 12.68 -4.72
CA LYS A 66 -0.85 13.66 -5.72
C LYS A 66 -1.07 13.19 -7.16
N THR A 67 -1.12 11.87 -7.39
CA THR A 67 -1.31 11.27 -8.73
C THR A 67 -2.68 10.62 -8.90
N ALA A 68 -3.21 9.99 -7.85
CA ALA A 68 -4.48 9.27 -7.84
C ALA A 68 -5.28 9.68 -6.59
N PRO A 69 -5.90 10.87 -6.58
CA PRO A 69 -6.57 11.44 -5.39
C PRO A 69 -7.74 10.59 -4.88
N TYR A 70 -8.28 9.71 -5.70
CA TYR A 70 -9.43 8.86 -5.38
C TYR A 70 -9.03 7.43 -4.92
N ALA A 71 -7.73 7.13 -4.85
CA ALA A 71 -7.23 5.86 -4.33
C ALA A 71 -7.67 5.66 -2.87
N LYS A 72 -8.33 4.53 -2.58
CA LYS A 72 -8.81 4.20 -1.22
C LYS A 72 -7.83 3.26 -0.55
N ILE A 73 -7.02 3.79 0.37
CA ILE A 73 -6.00 3.03 1.08
C ILE A 73 -6.67 2.08 2.08
N LYS A 74 -6.33 0.80 2.02
CA LYS A 74 -6.77 -0.22 2.98
C LYS A 74 -5.59 -1.07 3.41
N ILE A 75 -5.43 -1.24 4.72
CA ILE A 75 -4.43 -2.17 5.27
C ILE A 75 -5.12 -3.50 5.53
N THR A 76 -4.53 -4.61 5.08
CA THR A 76 -5.04 -5.96 5.37
C THR A 76 -4.00 -6.82 6.06
N ASN A 77 -4.47 -7.64 6.99
CA ASN A 77 -3.67 -8.69 7.65
C ASN A 77 -3.89 -10.07 7.01
N GLN A 78 -4.64 -10.12 5.90
CA GLN A 78 -4.89 -11.37 5.19
C GLN A 78 -3.58 -11.93 4.64
N ARG A 79 -3.44 -13.26 4.75
CA ARG A 79 -2.26 -13.95 4.25
C ARG A 79 -2.32 -14.03 2.72
N PRO A 80 -1.23 -13.73 1.99
CA PRO A 80 -1.20 -13.81 0.53
C PRO A 80 -1.64 -15.17 -0.05
N VAL A 81 -1.52 -16.25 0.73
CA VAL A 81 -1.98 -17.60 0.36
C VAL A 81 -3.46 -17.66 -0.02
N LEU A 82 -4.31 -16.77 0.54
CA LEU A 82 -5.73 -16.74 0.19
C LEU A 82 -5.95 -16.34 -1.26
N GLY A 83 -5.17 -15.38 -1.78
CA GLY A 83 -5.23 -14.99 -3.19
C GLY A 83 -4.72 -16.10 -4.11
N ALA A 84 -3.63 -16.77 -3.73
CA ALA A 84 -3.11 -17.90 -4.51
C ALA A 84 -4.10 -19.06 -4.59
N LEU A 85 -4.78 -19.38 -3.47
CA LEU A 85 -5.82 -20.40 -3.45
C LEU A 85 -7.01 -20.01 -4.35
N GLN A 86 -7.46 -18.76 -4.28
CA GLN A 86 -8.55 -18.25 -5.11
C GLN A 86 -8.22 -18.38 -6.60
N LEU A 87 -7.02 -17.96 -7.01
CA LEU A 87 -6.56 -18.10 -8.40
C LEU A 87 -6.53 -19.56 -8.86
N ALA A 88 -6.10 -20.49 -7.99
CA ALA A 88 -6.10 -21.91 -8.31
C ALA A 88 -7.52 -22.49 -8.48
N LEU A 89 -8.48 -22.01 -7.69
CA LEU A 89 -9.89 -22.42 -7.81
C LEU A 89 -10.54 -21.87 -9.08
N GLU A 90 -10.24 -20.63 -9.46
CA GLU A 90 -10.71 -20.01 -10.71
C GLU A 90 -10.18 -20.79 -11.92
N GLU A 91 -8.89 -21.09 -11.95
CA GLU A 91 -8.28 -21.90 -13.01
C GLU A 91 -8.91 -23.30 -13.10
N TYR A 92 -9.14 -23.95 -11.96
CA TYR A 92 -9.80 -25.26 -11.93
C TYR A 92 -11.24 -25.21 -12.46
N ALA A 93 -11.99 -24.16 -12.11
CA ALA A 93 -13.38 -23.98 -12.56
C ALA A 93 -13.47 -23.66 -14.07
N HIS A 94 -12.46 -23.01 -14.66
CA HIS A 94 -12.41 -22.73 -16.10
C HIS A 94 -12.06 -23.96 -16.97
N GLN A 95 -11.57 -25.05 -16.37
CA GLN A 95 -11.22 -26.30 -17.07
C GLN A 95 -12.37 -27.33 -17.12
N GLN A 96 -13.54 -27.03 -16.52
CA GLN A 96 -14.76 -27.84 -16.59
C GLN A 96 -15.81 -27.21 -17.51
#